data_AF-A0A427BAL5-F1
#
_entry.id   AF-A0A427BAL5-F1
#
_cell.length_a   1.000
_cell.length_b   1.000
_cell.length_c   1.000
_cell.angle_alpha   90.00
_cell.angle_beta   90.00
_cell.angle_gamma   90.00
#
_symmetry.space_group_name_H-M   'P 1'
#
loop_
_entity.id
_entity.type
_entity.pdbx_description
1 polymer ?
#
loop_
_entity_poly.entity_id
_entity_poly.type
_entity_poly.pdbx_seq_one_letter_code
_entity_poly.pdbx_strand_id
1 'polypeptide(L)'
;MSTIQSELDLSYGLRYQDVKIPEAYERLILDTYVAWEIFTPLLHSIDDGQLKPISYEPGSRGPAEADELLAKAGYVQTHGYIWIPPTLA
;
A
#
# COMPACT_ATOMS: atom_id res chain seq x y z
N MET A 1 16.48 -5.87 29.66
CA MET A 1 16.48 -4.82 28.61
C MET A 1 15.34 -5.12 27.66
N SER A 2 14.30 -4.30 27.61
CA SER A 2 13.19 -4.43 26.65
C SER A 2 13.53 -3.67 25.38
N THR A 3 13.39 -4.32 24.22
CA THR A 3 13.52 -3.65 22.92
C THR A 3 12.27 -2.82 22.64
N ILE A 4 12.45 -1.58 22.20
CA ILE A 4 11.35 -0.68 21.80
C ILE A 4 11.36 -0.49 20.28
N GLN A 5 10.20 -0.37 19.67
CA GLN A 5 10.08 -0.03 18.25
C GLN A 5 10.19 1.50 18.10
N SER A 6 11.05 1.96 17.21
CA SER A 6 11.23 3.36 16.84
C SER A 6 11.48 3.44 15.32
N GLU A 7 11.36 4.62 14.76
CA GLU A 7 11.43 4.87 13.32
C GLU A 7 12.46 5.96 12.98
N LEU A 8 12.92 5.95 11.73
CA LEU A 8 13.65 7.07 11.14
C LEU A 8 12.72 7.72 10.11
N ASP A 9 12.09 8.83 10.49
CA ASP A 9 11.11 9.53 9.64
C ASP A 9 11.76 10.55 8.70
N LEU A 10 11.28 10.56 7.45
CA LEU A 10 11.59 11.58 6.44
C LEU A 10 10.30 12.05 5.77
N SER A 11 9.55 12.88 6.48
CA SER A 11 8.36 13.54 5.94
C SER A 11 8.74 14.70 5.01
N TYR A 12 8.38 14.59 3.72
CA TYR A 12 8.72 15.61 2.70
C TYR A 12 8.18 17.00 3.05
N GLY A 13 6.94 17.08 3.57
CA GLY A 13 6.35 18.35 3.98
C GLY A 13 7.06 19.03 5.16
N LEU A 14 7.77 18.27 6.00
CA LEU A 14 8.57 18.81 7.10
C LEU A 14 9.97 19.21 6.62
N ARG A 15 10.59 18.37 5.79
CA ARG A 15 12.00 18.50 5.40
C ARG A 15 12.24 19.47 4.24
N TYR A 16 11.28 19.62 3.34
CA TYR A 16 11.41 20.33 2.07
C TYR A 16 10.24 21.31 1.83
N GLN A 17 10.01 22.22 2.80
CA GLN A 17 8.87 23.15 2.78
C GLN A 17 8.81 24.03 1.53
N ASP A 18 9.97 24.41 0.95
CA ASP A 18 10.06 25.31 -0.21
C ASP A 18 10.32 24.59 -1.54
N VAL A 19 10.28 23.26 -1.58
CA VAL A 19 10.54 22.49 -2.81
C VAL A 19 9.24 22.15 -3.50
N LYS A 20 9.04 22.66 -4.72
CA LYS A 20 7.93 22.22 -5.58
C LYS A 20 8.20 20.79 -6.07
N ILE A 21 7.41 19.84 -5.57
CA ILE A 21 7.39 18.48 -6.11
C ILE A 21 6.58 18.54 -7.43
N PRO A 22 7.19 18.25 -8.59
CA PRO A 22 6.48 18.28 -9.86
C PRO A 22 5.47 17.12 -9.95
N GLU A 23 4.41 17.36 -10.70
CA GLU A 23 3.27 16.45 -10.81
C GLU A 23 3.63 15.17 -11.59
N ALA A 24 2.86 14.09 -11.39
CA ALA A 24 3.16 12.77 -11.95
C ALA A 24 3.39 12.80 -13.48
N TYR A 25 2.59 13.58 -14.21
CA TYR A 25 2.70 13.73 -15.66
C TYR A 25 3.86 14.62 -16.13
N GLU A 26 4.39 15.49 -15.27
CA GLU A 26 5.54 16.35 -15.60
C GLU A 26 6.85 15.54 -15.67
N ARG A 27 6.88 14.31 -15.12
CA ARG A 27 8.05 13.42 -15.06
C ARG A 27 7.98 12.18 -15.94
N LEU A 28 6.83 11.89 -16.55
CA LEU A 28 6.62 10.64 -17.28
C LEU A 28 7.21 10.69 -18.69
N ILE A 29 8.42 10.15 -18.83
CA ILE A 29 8.94 9.66 -20.11
C ILE A 29 9.33 8.19 -19.90
N LEU A 30 8.55 7.32 -20.53
CA LEU A 30 8.95 5.97 -20.98
C LEU A 30 9.23 4.91 -19.88
N ASP A 31 8.28 3.99 -19.67
CA ASP A 31 8.48 2.53 -19.69
C ASP A 31 7.24 1.80 -19.14
N THR A 32 6.39 1.26 -20.02
CA THR A 32 5.23 0.42 -19.63
C THR A 32 4.94 -0.64 -20.68
N TYR A 33 5.66 -1.76 -20.71
CA TYR A 33 5.38 -2.82 -21.69
C TYR A 33 5.26 -4.26 -21.15
N VAL A 34 5.38 -4.50 -19.84
CA VAL A 34 5.42 -5.90 -19.31
C VAL A 34 4.41 -6.24 -18.21
N ALA A 35 3.51 -5.32 -17.84
CA ALA A 35 2.51 -5.58 -16.79
C ALA A 35 1.40 -6.53 -17.23
N TRP A 36 1.03 -6.51 -18.51
CA TRP A 36 -0.15 -7.22 -19.02
C TRP A 36 -0.02 -8.74 -18.97
N GLU A 37 1.18 -9.31 -19.15
CA GLU A 37 1.37 -10.76 -19.14
C GLU A 37 1.02 -11.40 -17.78
N ILE A 38 1.25 -10.66 -16.69
CA ILE A 38 0.98 -11.14 -15.32
C ILE A 38 -0.52 -11.10 -15.01
N PHE A 39 -1.23 -10.03 -15.42
CA PHE A 39 -2.62 -9.81 -15.02
C PHE A 39 -3.66 -10.40 -15.99
N THR A 40 -3.34 -10.54 -17.27
CA THR A 40 -4.32 -10.97 -18.29
C THR A 40 -5.00 -12.32 -17.97
N PRO A 41 -4.29 -13.38 -17.54
CA PRO A 41 -4.94 -14.65 -17.22
C PRO A 41 -5.91 -14.53 -16.03
N LEU A 42 -5.58 -13.69 -15.04
CA LEU A 42 -6.44 -13.42 -13.89
C LEU A 42 -7.70 -12.66 -14.31
N LEU A 43 -7.56 -11.66 -15.18
CA LEU A 43 -8.69 -10.88 -15.70
C LEU A 43 -9.68 -11.76 -16.47
N HIS A 44 -9.20 -12.63 -17.36
CA HIS A 44 -10.07 -13.58 -18.07
C HIS A 44 -10.84 -14.49 -17.10
N SER A 45 -10.19 -14.95 -16.02
CA SER A 45 -10.86 -15.79 -15.00
C SER A 45 -11.97 -15.06 -14.25
N ILE A 46 -11.83 -13.74 -14.06
CA ILE A 46 -12.86 -12.88 -13.46
C ILE A 46 -14.03 -12.70 -14.43
N ASP A 47 -13.74 -12.39 -15.70
CA ASP A 47 -14.76 -12.19 -16.74
C ASP A 47 -15.56 -13.47 -17.02
N ASP A 48 -14.91 -14.64 -16.95
CA ASP A 48 -15.54 -15.97 -17.04
C ASP A 48 -16.38 -16.34 -15.79
N GLY A 49 -16.44 -15.46 -14.80
CA GLY A 49 -17.23 -15.64 -13.58
C GLY A 49 -16.69 -16.70 -12.61
N GLN A 50 -15.44 -17.14 -12.79
CA GLN A 50 -14.81 -18.15 -11.93
C GLN A 50 -14.46 -17.59 -10.54
N LEU A 51 -14.33 -16.27 -10.43
CA LEU A 51 -13.98 -15.57 -9.20
C LEU A 51 -15.10 -14.60 -8.82
N LYS A 52 -15.71 -14.83 -7.64
CA LYS A 52 -16.73 -13.95 -7.09
C LYS A 52 -16.11 -12.96 -6.10
N PRO A 53 -16.33 -11.65 -6.25
CA PRO A 53 -15.89 -10.68 -5.26
C PRO A 53 -16.54 -10.92 -3.90
N ILE A 54 -15.76 -10.72 -2.84
CA ILE A 54 -16.23 -10.79 -1.45
C ILE A 54 -16.73 -9.40 -1.05
N SER A 55 -17.93 -9.32 -0.47
CA SER A 55 -18.51 -8.07 -0.02
C SER A 55 -17.82 -7.58 1.25
N TYR A 56 -17.65 -6.27 1.37
CA TYR A 56 -17.11 -5.62 2.56
C TYR A 56 -17.81 -4.28 2.81
N GLU A 57 -17.76 -3.79 4.05
CA GLU A 57 -18.41 -2.54 4.41
C GLU A 57 -17.64 -1.32 3.86
N PRO A 58 -18.32 -0.32 3.28
CA PRO A 58 -17.67 0.92 2.87
C PRO A 58 -16.93 1.62 4.03
N GLY A 59 -15.68 2.03 3.80
CA GLY A 59 -14.82 2.64 4.83
C GLY A 59 -14.07 1.63 5.71
N SER A 60 -14.35 0.33 5.59
CA SER A 60 -13.51 -0.72 6.17
C SER A 60 -12.20 -0.90 5.39
N ARG A 61 -11.29 -1.73 5.92
CA ARG A 61 -10.03 -2.11 5.25
C ARG A 61 -10.21 -3.19 4.17
N GLY A 62 -11.45 -3.63 3.93
CA GLY A 62 -11.76 -4.72 3.01
C GLY A 62 -12.18 -6.01 3.75
N PRO A 63 -12.29 -7.13 3.01
CA PRO A 63 -12.69 -8.42 3.56
C PRO A 63 -11.60 -9.05 4.44
N ALA A 64 -11.99 -9.84 5.44
CA ALA A 64 -11.07 -10.49 6.38
C ALA A 64 -10.12 -11.48 5.66
N GLU A 65 -10.59 -12.07 4.57
CA GLU A 65 -9.85 -12.99 3.70
C GLU A 65 -8.59 -12.34 3.09
N ALA A 66 -8.56 -11.01 2.98
CA ALA A 66 -7.36 -10.29 2.53
C ALA A 66 -6.24 -10.37 3.58
N ASP A 67 -6.58 -10.22 4.86
CA ASP A 67 -5.61 -10.35 5.96
C ASP A 67 -5.14 -11.81 6.11
N GLU A 68 -6.03 -12.78 5.91
CA GLU A 68 -5.68 -14.21 5.89
C GLU A 68 -4.70 -14.56 4.76
N LEU A 69 -4.91 -13.99 3.57
CA LEU A 69 -4.00 -14.16 2.43
C LEU A 69 -2.61 -13.60 2.73
N LEU A 70 -2.53 -12.41 3.35
CA LEU A 70 -1.27 -11.80 3.77
C LEU A 70 -0.54 -12.69 4.78
N ALA A 71 -1.25 -13.20 5.80
CA ALA A 71 -0.68 -14.10 6.79
C ALA A 71 -0.14 -15.40 6.14
N LYS A 72 -0.88 -15.97 5.20
CA LYS A 72 -0.43 -17.15 4.42
C LYS A 72 0.78 -16.86 3.55
N ALA A 73 0.90 -15.64 3.02
CA ALA A 73 2.06 -15.19 2.25
C ALA A 73 3.29 -14.85 3.13
N GLY A 74 3.18 -14.98 4.46
CA GLY A 74 4.27 -14.79 5.40
C GLY A 74 4.40 -13.35 5.93
N TYR A 75 3.43 -12.48 5.65
CA TYR A 75 3.37 -11.17 6.27
C TYR A 75 2.96 -11.30 7.74
N VAL A 76 3.75 -10.70 8.64
CA VAL A 76 3.48 -10.69 10.08
C VAL A 76 3.19 -9.26 10.51
N GLN A 77 1.94 -9.00 10.90
CA GLN A 77 1.56 -7.70 11.44
C GLN A 77 2.11 -7.53 12.86
N THR A 78 3.01 -6.55 13.05
CA THR A 78 3.50 -6.17 14.37
C THR A 78 2.51 -5.22 15.04
N HIS A 79 2.11 -5.57 16.26
CA HIS A 79 1.17 -4.80 17.07
C HIS A 79 1.93 -4.04 18.15
N GLY A 80 1.49 -2.81 18.47
CA GLY A 80 2.09 -2.00 19.53
C GLY A 80 3.02 -0.88 19.05
N TYR A 81 3.14 -0.68 17.74
CA TYR A 81 3.69 0.56 17.19
C TYR A 81 2.73 1.71 17.47
N ILE A 82 3.22 2.74 18.16
CA ILE A 82 2.47 3.95 18.45
C ILE A 82 3.21 5.09 17.79
N TRP A 83 2.57 5.68 16.78
CA TRP A 83 3.09 6.85 16.11
C TRP A 83 2.41 8.11 16.64
N ILE A 84 3.21 9.10 17.04
CA ILE A 84 2.73 10.43 17.42
C ILE A 84 3.36 11.42 16.44
N PRO A 85 2.55 12.13 15.62
CA PRO A 85 3.09 13.07 14.65
C PRO A 85 3.92 14.15 15.38
N PRO A 86 5.15 14.45 14.91
CA PRO A 86 5.90 15.56 15.44
C PRO A 86 5.13 16.86 15.16
N THR A 87 4.90 17.65 16.21
CA THR A 87 4.28 18.97 16.07
C THR A 87 5.28 19.90 15.40
N LEU A 88 4.85 20.56 14.31
CA LEU A 88 5.58 21.66 13.70
C LEU A 88 5.73 22.77 14.74
N ALA A 89 6.95 23.03 15.19
CA ALA A 89 7.31 24.18 16.02
C ALA A 89 7.58 25.41 15.13
#